data_AF-A0A7Y0SDY5-F1
#
_entry.id   AF-A0A7Y0SDY5-F1
#
_cell.length_a   1.000
_cell.length_b   1.000
_cell.length_c   1.000
_cell.angle_alpha   90.00
_cell.angle_beta   90.00
_cell.angle_gamma   90.00
#
_symmetry.space_group_name_H-M   'P 1'
#
loop_
_entity.id
_entity.type
_entity.pdbx_description
1 polymer ?
#
loop_
_entity_poly.entity_id
_entity_poly.type
_entity_poly.pdbx_seq_one_letter_code
_entity_poly.pdbx_strand_id
1 'polypeptide(L)'
;YAEEAIVTTNPEVSSVRDSDRILGILDSKSLRAEQGLEPVKQHLLLTRYNPSRVTQGEMLSVEDVEEILHIPLLGVIPESQAVLNASNKGVP
;
A
#
# COMPACT_ATOMS: atom_id res chain seq x y z
N TYR A 1 4.96 -5.47 17.37
CA TYR A 1 5.70 -6.75 17.24
C TYR A 1 5.65 -7.28 15.81
N ALA A 2 5.86 -6.45 14.80
CA ALA A 2 5.88 -6.90 13.40
C ALA A 2 7.33 -6.98 12.92
N GLU A 3 7.66 -8.02 12.17
CA GLU A 3 8.95 -8.14 11.46
C GLU A 3 8.83 -7.53 10.06
N GLU A 4 7.65 -7.65 9.46
CA GLU A 4 7.31 -7.13 8.15
C GLU A 4 5.96 -6.40 8.19
N ALA A 5 5.77 -5.45 7.29
CA ALA A 5 4.54 -4.67 7.14
C ALA A 5 4.15 -4.62 5.66
N ILE A 6 2.90 -5.02 5.38
CA ILE A 6 2.27 -4.82 4.07
C ILE A 6 1.47 -3.53 4.13
N VAL A 7 1.90 -2.54 3.36
CA VAL A 7 1.24 -1.24 3.24
C VAL A 7 0.28 -1.32 2.06
N THR A 8 -1.01 -1.45 2.36
CA THR A 8 -2.07 -1.49 1.36
C THR A 8 -2.46 -0.08 0.93
N THR A 9 -2.30 0.23 -0.35
CA THR A 9 -2.47 1.60 -0.88
C THR A 9 -3.30 1.57 -2.16
N ASN A 10 -4.30 2.44 -2.26
CA ASN A 10 -4.97 2.71 -3.54
C ASN A 10 -4.16 3.75 -4.33
N PRO A 11 -4.16 3.73 -5.69
CA PRO A 11 -3.43 4.69 -6.53
C PRO A 11 -4.09 6.08 -6.57
N GLU A 12 -4.35 6.67 -5.40
CA GLU A 12 -4.98 7.96 -5.20
C GLU A 12 -4.13 8.80 -4.24
N VAL A 13 -4.05 10.12 -4.48
CA VAL A 13 -3.16 11.03 -3.73
C VAL A 13 -3.42 10.97 -2.21
N SER A 14 -4.68 10.87 -1.78
CA SER A 14 -5.04 10.76 -0.36
C SER A 14 -4.51 9.48 0.28
N SER A 15 -4.74 8.33 -0.38
CA SER A 15 -4.30 7.03 0.11
C SER A 15 -2.78 6.97 0.21
N VAL A 16 -2.05 7.49 -0.79
CA VAL A 16 -0.59 7.51 -0.79
C VAL A 16 -0.05 8.38 0.35
N ARG A 17 -0.62 9.57 0.57
CA ARG A 17 -0.21 10.45 1.69
C ARG A 17 -0.44 9.83 3.06
N ASP A 18 -1.55 9.11 3.24
CA ASP A 18 -1.81 8.41 4.48
C ASP A 18 -0.87 7.23 4.67
N SER A 19 -0.54 6.50 3.60
CA SER A 19 0.48 5.44 3.61
C SER A 19 1.87 5.99 4.01
N ASP A 20 2.31 7.10 3.44
CA ASP A 20 3.56 7.78 3.81
C ASP A 20 3.61 8.14 5.31
N ARG A 21 2.51 8.67 5.86
CA ARG A 21 2.41 8.94 7.30
C ARG A 21 2.55 7.66 8.13
N ILE A 22 1.95 6.56 7.70
CA ILE A 22 2.05 5.26 8.39
C ILE A 22 3.48 4.73 8.35
N LEU A 23 4.20 4.89 7.24
CA LEU A 23 5.63 4.54 7.15
C LEU A 23 6.44 5.29 8.21
N GLY A 24 6.27 6.61 8.30
CA GLY A 24 6.92 7.40 9.34
C GLY A 24 6.58 6.95 10.77
N ILE A 25 5.36 6.46 11.02
CA ILE A 25 4.97 5.89 12.31
C ILE A 25 5.64 4.54 12.54
N LEU A 26 5.75 3.67 11.53
CA LEU A 26 6.45 2.39 11.64
C LEU A 26 7.92 2.60 11.98
N ASP A 27 8.56 3.59 11.36
CA ASP A 27 9.97 3.91 11.55
C ASP A 27 10.28 4.59 12.89
N SER A 28 9.28 5.16 13.57
CA SER A 28 9.47 5.91 14.82
C SER A 28 8.84 5.28 16.06
N LYS A 29 7.73 4.54 15.91
CA LYS A 29 6.92 4.03 17.02
C LYS A 29 6.71 2.52 17.00
N SER A 30 7.30 1.82 16.03
CA SER A 30 7.34 0.36 16.15
C SER A 30 8.25 -0.03 17.32
N LEU A 31 7.94 -1.15 17.97
CA LEU A 31 8.81 -1.68 19.04
C LEU A 31 10.27 -1.84 18.57
N ARG A 32 10.47 -2.20 17.31
CA ARG A 32 11.79 -2.35 16.70
C ARG A 32 12.50 -1.00 16.59
N ALA A 33 11.79 0.05 16.15
CA ALA A 33 12.29 1.41 16.14
C ALA A 33 12.64 1.92 17.55
N GLU A 34 11.75 1.72 18.53
CA GLU A 34 11.96 2.14 19.92
C GLU A 34 13.15 1.42 20.58
N GLN A 35 13.40 0.16 20.22
CA GLN A 35 14.49 -0.65 20.75
C GLN A 35 15.79 -0.54 19.92
N GLY A 36 15.82 0.29 18.86
CA GLY A 36 16.99 0.43 17.98
C GLY A 36 17.37 -0.86 17.24
N LEU A 37 16.40 -1.75 17.04
CA LEU A 37 16.56 -2.98 16.27
C LEU A 37 16.51 -2.68 14.76
N GLU A 38 16.80 -3.70 13.94
CA GLU A 38 16.61 -3.60 12.50
C GLU A 38 15.17 -3.15 12.17
N PRO A 39 14.95 -2.17 11.28
CA PRO A 39 13.61 -1.65 10.95
C PRO A 39 12.62 -2.74 10.51
N VAL A 40 11.33 -2.43 10.58
CA VAL A 40 10.28 -3.31 10.02
C VAL A 40 10.47 -3.34 8.51
N LYS A 41 10.53 -4.51 7.89
CA LYS A 41 10.59 -4.61 6.42
C LYS A 41 9.24 -4.19 5.84
N GLN A 42 9.26 -3.22 4.94
CA GLN A 42 8.04 -2.63 4.38
C GLN A 42 7.83 -3.11 2.95
N HIS A 43 6.58 -3.42 2.62
CA HIS A 43 6.18 -3.95 1.33
C HIS A 43 4.94 -3.21 0.83
N LEU A 44 4.97 -2.70 -0.39
CA LEU A 44 3.82 -2.02 -1.00
C LEU A 44 2.89 -3.04 -1.65
N LEU A 45 1.61 -3.01 -1.29
CA LEU A 45 0.55 -3.74 -1.98
C LEU A 45 -0.43 -2.71 -2.57
N LEU A 46 -0.34 -2.50 -3.88
CA LEU A 46 -1.22 -1.57 -4.56
C LEU A 46 -2.57 -2.23 -4.82
N THR A 47 -3.67 -1.62 -4.39
CA THR A 47 -5.01 -2.18 -4.49
C THR A 47 -5.93 -1.35 -5.36
N ARG A 48 -6.96 -2.01 -5.93
CA ARG A 48 -7.96 -1.37 -6.79
C ARG A 48 -7.34 -0.65 -8.00
N TYR A 49 -6.26 -1.20 -8.53
CA TYR A 49 -5.57 -0.59 -9.66
C TYR A 49 -6.40 -0.68 -10.94
N ASN A 50 -6.50 0.42 -11.68
CA ASN A 50 -7.25 0.49 -12.92
C ASN A 50 -6.41 1.19 -14.01
N PRO A 51 -5.80 0.44 -14.95
CA PRO A 51 -4.92 1.00 -15.97
C PRO A 51 -5.58 2.10 -16.81
N SER A 52 -6.87 1.95 -17.14
CA SER A 52 -7.59 2.95 -17.93
C SER A 52 -7.68 4.28 -17.21
N ARG A 53 -7.95 4.27 -15.89
CA ARG A 53 -8.02 5.49 -15.07
C ARG A 53 -6.64 6.13 -14.89
N VAL A 54 -5.57 5.34 -14.86
CA VAL A 54 -4.19 5.85 -14.87
C VAL A 54 -3.90 6.57 -16.20
N THR A 55 -4.22 5.96 -17.34
CA THR A 55 -4.01 6.61 -18.65
C THR A 55 -4.83 7.90 -18.84
N GLN A 56 -5.95 8.03 -18.12
CA GLN A 56 -6.81 9.21 -18.12
C GLN A 56 -6.33 10.29 -17.12
N GLY A 57 -5.30 10.02 -16.32
CA GLY A 57 -4.78 10.92 -15.30
C GLY A 57 -5.65 11.01 -14.04
N GLU A 58 -6.60 10.10 -13.85
CA GLU A 58 -7.44 10.05 -12.65
C GLU A 58 -6.81 9.29 -11.49
N MET A 59 -5.81 8.44 -11.77
CA MET A 59 -5.09 7.61 -10.81
C MET A 59 -3.58 7.74 -11.04
N LEU A 60 -2.81 7.54 -9.98
CA LEU A 60 -1.36 7.46 -10.03
C LEU A 60 -0.91 6.15 -10.69
N SER A 61 0.20 6.18 -11.42
CA SER A 61 0.83 4.96 -11.93
C SER A 61 1.47 4.15 -10.80
N VAL A 62 1.86 2.90 -11.09
CA VAL A 62 2.54 2.06 -10.08
C VAL A 62 3.89 2.70 -9.74
N GLU A 63 4.58 3.15 -10.77
CA GLU A 63 5.88 3.80 -10.73
C GLU A 63 5.82 5.09 -9.88
N ASP A 64 4.80 5.94 -10.09
CA ASP A 64 4.62 7.15 -9.28
C ASP A 64 4.47 6.82 -7.78
N VAL A 65 3.72 5.76 -7.45
CA VAL A 65 3.49 5.37 -6.04
C VAL A 65 4.75 4.78 -5.42
N GLU A 66 5.49 3.94 -6.16
CA GLU A 66 6.79 3.41 -5.71
C GLU A 66 7.80 4.54 -5.48
N GLU A 67 7.87 5.52 -6.40
CA GLU A 67 8.73 6.70 -6.25
C GLU A 67 8.34 7.58 -5.06
N ILE A 68 7.05 7.70 -4.74
CA ILE A 68 6.61 8.50 -3.59
C ILE A 68 6.94 7.76 -2.27
N LEU A 69 6.56 6.49 -2.17
CA LEU A 69 6.62 5.74 -0.90
C LEU A 69 8.00 5.13 -0.62
N HIS A 70 8.88 5.01 -1.62
CA HIS A 70 10.24 4.47 -1.48
C HIS A 70 10.32 3.08 -0.81
N ILE A 71 9.33 2.23 -1.06
CA ILE A 71 9.26 0.85 -0.54
C ILE A 71 9.04 -0.15 -1.68
N PRO A 72 9.57 -1.38 -1.58
CA PRO A 72 9.48 -2.36 -2.66
C PRO A 72 8.04 -2.82 -2.90
N LEU A 73 7.62 -2.84 -4.17
CA LEU A 73 6.36 -3.43 -4.59
C LEU A 73 6.34 -4.94 -4.35
N LEU A 74 5.35 -5.39 -3.59
CA LEU A 74 5.01 -6.80 -3.41
C LEU A 74 4.04 -7.28 -4.48
N GLY A 75 3.10 -6.43 -4.89
CA GLY A 75 2.14 -6.78 -5.93
C GLY A 75 1.09 -5.70 -6.19
N VAL A 76 0.33 -5.92 -7.26
CA VAL A 76 -0.75 -5.04 -7.70
C VAL A 76 -2.04 -5.85 -7.83
N ILE A 77 -3.09 -5.42 -7.13
CA ILE A 77 -4.43 -6.01 -7.19
C ILE A 77 -5.31 -5.12 -8.07
N PRO A 78 -5.77 -5.63 -9.24
CA PRO A 78 -6.64 -4.86 -10.11
C PRO A 78 -8.02 -4.64 -9.48
N GLU A 79 -8.68 -3.56 -9.86
CA GLU A 79 -10.08 -3.35 -9.50
C GLU A 79 -10.94 -4.48 -10.08
N SER A 80 -11.77 -5.10 -9.24
CA SER A 80 -12.54 -6.29 -9.62
C SER A 80 -13.90 -6.34 -8.94
N GLN A 81 -14.94 -6.50 -9.76
CA GLN A 81 -16.31 -6.72 -9.28
C GLN A 81 -16.45 -8.03 -8.50
N ALA A 82 -15.58 -9.01 -8.77
CA ALA A 82 -15.57 -10.29 -8.06
C ALA A 82 -15.23 -10.09 -6.58
N VAL A 83 -14.37 -9.15 -6.22
CA VAL A 83 -14.01 -8.84 -4.84
C VAL A 83 -15.22 -8.31 -4.05
N LEU A 84 -16.05 -7.45 -4.66
CA LEU A 84 -17.29 -6.99 -4.03
C LEU A 84 -18.26 -8.16 -3.82
N ASN A 85 -18.41 -9.02 -4.82
CA ASN A 85 -19.28 -10.20 -4.74
C ASN A 85 -18.80 -11.21 -3.69
N ALA A 86 -17.49 -11.42 -3.60
CA ALA A 86 -16.82 -12.29 -2.63
C ALA A 86 -17.04 -11.78 -1.20
N SER A 87 -16.81 -10.50 -0.96
CA SER A 87 -17.08 -9.82 0.32
C SER A 87 -18.53 -9.97 0.75
N ASN A 88 -19.49 -9.70 -0.15
CA ASN A 88 -20.92 -9.86 0.14
C ASN A 88 -21.35 -11.31 0.45
N LYS A 89 -20.58 -12.31 0.00
CA LYS A 89 -20.83 -13.73 0.24
C LYS A 89 -20.03 -14.29 1.42
N GLY A 90 -19.12 -13.51 2.01
CA GLY A 90 -18.22 -13.98 3.07
C GLY A 90 -17.25 -15.07 2.61
N VAL A 91 -16.89 -15.08 1.32
CA VAL A 91 -15.95 -16.05 0.74
C VAL A 91 -14.73 -15.28 0.26
N PRO A 92 -13.53 -15.55 0.80
CA PRO A 92 -12.27 -14.98 0.31
C PRO A 92 -11.97 -15.37 -1.15
#